data_AF-A0A067N9A5-F1
#
_entry.id   AF-A0A067N9A5-F1
#
_cell.length_a   1.000
_cell.length_b   1.000
_cell.length_c   1.000
_cell.angle_alpha   90.00
_cell.angle_beta   90.00
_cell.angle_gamma   90.00
#
_symmetry.space_group_name_H-M   'P 1'
#
loop_
_entity.id
_entity.type
_entity.pdbx_description
1 polymer ?
#
loop_
_entity_poly.entity_id
_entity_poly.type
_entity_poly.pdbx_seq_one_letter_code
_entity_poly.pdbx_strand_id
1 'polypeptide(L)'
;LLYEIQLYATSENLPLICKHFYAIYSSTPASFRARYIIARALRATSGHTNFDIVSRALRYPICSQPVLDAICRQAPKYGISLQTYRPKLPKRLFYNLRPPASRSAPRWEERDHPLPFLRYLYSSSSFPAPDPSSHDGYALTKAVHARFTPLVEFLLEQGASPRCKNGLAVFVAIRMNNIAMVKMLVERDGRQGIEPLKAGKKRKLEDRIQVTSEMLRAAVKSHAKEVIDWLMEEKGCVPDMQTLLLLTR
;
A
#
# COMPACT_ATOMS: atom_id res chain seq x y z
N LEU A 1 28.76 -11.26 22.92
CA LEU A 1 29.09 -12.42 22.06
C LEU A 1 28.04 -12.75 20.99
N LEU A 2 26.90 -13.41 21.26
CA LEU A 2 25.96 -13.85 20.19
C LEU A 2 25.42 -12.71 19.30
N TYR A 3 25.20 -11.53 19.88
CA TYR A 3 24.81 -10.33 19.14
C TYR A 3 25.94 -9.82 18.22
N GLU A 4 27.18 -9.85 18.67
CA GLU A 4 28.34 -9.44 17.87
C GLU A 4 28.59 -10.41 16.73
N ILE A 5 28.49 -11.72 17.00
CA ILE A 5 28.58 -12.76 15.97
C ILE A 5 27.54 -12.49 14.88
N GLN A 6 26.30 -12.19 15.25
CA GLN A 6 25.24 -11.93 14.27
C GLN A 6 25.45 -10.63 13.49
N LEU A 7 25.94 -9.57 14.13
CA LEU A 7 26.25 -8.30 13.46
C LEU A 7 27.45 -8.43 12.53
N TYR A 8 28.43 -9.27 12.87
CA TYR A 8 29.59 -9.54 12.02
C TYR A 8 29.21 -10.46 10.84
N ALA A 9 28.54 -11.58 11.12
CA ALA A 9 28.13 -12.55 10.12
C ALA A 9 27.05 -12.01 9.18
N THR A 10 26.16 -11.15 9.67
CA THR A 10 25.01 -10.59 8.93
C THR A 10 24.11 -11.66 8.29
N SER A 11 24.12 -12.87 8.83
CA SER A 11 23.44 -14.04 8.25
C SER A 11 21.94 -14.00 8.53
N GLU A 12 21.12 -14.38 7.55
CA GLU A 12 19.67 -14.58 7.72
C GLU A 12 19.35 -15.88 8.47
N ASN A 13 20.23 -16.87 8.36
CA ASN A 13 19.98 -18.23 8.81
C ASN A 13 20.37 -18.45 10.28
N LEU A 14 21.23 -17.58 10.85
CA LEU A 14 21.71 -17.75 12.22
C LEU A 14 20.57 -17.83 13.26
N PRO A 15 19.52 -16.98 13.20
CA PRO A 15 18.38 -17.12 14.10
C PRO A 15 17.55 -18.39 13.89
N LEU A 16 17.69 -19.05 12.74
CA LEU A 16 16.86 -20.21 12.36
C LEU A 16 17.53 -21.54 12.67
N ILE A 17 18.79 -21.55 13.12
CA ILE A 17 19.55 -22.77 13.38
C ILE A 17 18.87 -23.64 14.45
N CYS A 18 18.37 -23.01 15.53
CA CYS A 18 17.66 -23.73 16.58
C CYS A 18 16.67 -22.83 17.33
N LYS A 19 15.75 -23.44 18.09
CA LYS A 19 14.73 -22.73 18.88
C LYS A 19 15.32 -21.74 19.88
N HIS A 20 16.47 -22.07 20.47
CA HIS A 20 17.15 -21.21 21.43
C HIS A 20 17.68 -19.92 20.76
N PHE A 21 18.34 -20.05 19.60
CA PHE A 21 18.82 -18.91 18.82
C PHE A 21 17.63 -18.06 18.35
N TYR A 22 16.57 -18.70 17.86
CA TYR A 22 15.35 -18.00 17.49
C TYR A 22 14.80 -17.16 18.66
N ALA A 23 14.66 -17.76 19.84
CA ALA A 23 14.18 -17.06 21.03
C ALA A 23 15.04 -15.83 21.36
N ILE A 24 16.37 -16.01 21.41
CA ILE A 24 17.32 -14.92 21.69
C ILE A 24 17.19 -13.77 20.68
N TYR A 25 17.20 -14.07 19.38
CA TYR A 25 17.15 -13.02 18.37
C TYR A 25 15.75 -12.41 18.25
N SER A 26 14.70 -13.16 18.57
CA SER A 26 13.33 -12.64 18.64
C SER A 26 13.11 -11.66 19.80
N SER A 27 13.89 -11.75 20.89
CA SER A 27 13.84 -10.82 22.03
C SER A 27 14.82 -9.64 21.91
N THR A 28 15.51 -9.49 20.77
CA THR A 28 16.50 -8.41 20.61
C THR A 28 15.89 -7.01 20.65
N PRO A 29 16.62 -6.02 21.20
CA PRO A 29 16.15 -4.64 21.23
C PRO A 29 16.10 -4.02 19.83
N ALA A 30 15.27 -2.99 19.66
CA ALA A 30 15.09 -2.31 18.38
C ALA A 30 16.39 -1.71 17.83
N SER A 31 17.27 -1.23 18.71
CA SER A 31 18.60 -0.71 18.35
C SER A 31 19.49 -1.77 17.70
N PHE A 32 19.45 -3.02 18.20
CA PHE A 32 20.18 -4.14 17.62
C PHE A 32 19.64 -4.52 16.25
N ARG A 33 18.30 -4.63 16.12
CA ARG A 33 17.64 -4.93 14.84
C ARG A 33 17.95 -3.87 13.78
N ALA A 34 17.97 -2.59 14.17
CA ALA A 34 18.36 -1.49 13.29
C ALA A 34 19.81 -1.63 12.81
N ARG A 35 20.76 -1.89 13.72
CA ARG A 35 22.17 -2.14 13.36
C ARG A 35 22.31 -3.30 12.40
N TYR A 36 21.61 -4.40 12.65
CA TYR A 36 21.62 -5.57 11.77
C TYR A 36 21.11 -5.24 10.37
N ILE A 37 19.99 -4.52 10.25
CA ILE A 37 19.42 -4.09 8.96
C ILE A 37 20.41 -3.16 8.21
N ILE A 38 21.00 -2.18 8.90
CA ILE A 38 21.99 -1.26 8.31
C ILE A 38 23.22 -2.04 7.83
N ALA A 39 23.80 -2.89 8.68
CA ALA A 39 24.97 -3.70 8.33
C ALA A 39 24.71 -4.58 7.10
N ARG A 40 23.54 -5.21 7.03
CA ARG A 40 23.13 -5.98 5.85
C ARG A 40 23.00 -5.16 4.60
N ALA A 41 22.39 -3.98 4.72
CA ALA A 41 22.21 -3.11 3.58
C ALA A 41 23.56 -2.63 3.03
N LEU A 42 24.51 -2.27 3.90
CA LEU A 42 25.87 -1.85 3.53
C LEU A 42 26.67 -2.96 2.83
N ARG A 43 26.54 -4.21 3.27
CA ARG A 43 27.23 -5.35 2.64
C ARG A 43 26.67 -5.71 1.27
N ALA A 44 25.37 -5.47 1.05
CA ALA A 44 24.73 -5.73 -0.24
C ALA A 44 25.04 -4.67 -1.31
N THR A 45 25.78 -3.60 -0.98
CA THR A 45 26.02 -2.44 -1.85
C THR A 45 27.44 -2.29 -2.35
N SER A 46 28.23 -3.36 -2.36
CA SER A 46 29.54 -3.41 -3.03
C SER A 46 29.38 -3.12 -4.54
N GLY A 47 29.23 -1.85 -4.93
CA GLY A 47 29.22 -1.39 -6.33
C GLY A 47 28.08 -0.46 -6.79
N HIS A 48 27.11 -0.04 -5.95
CA HIS A 48 25.99 0.81 -6.43
C HIS A 48 25.74 2.06 -5.56
N THR A 49 25.68 3.22 -6.22
CA THR A 49 25.49 4.58 -5.65
C THR A 49 24.06 4.88 -5.18
N ASN A 50 23.08 4.02 -5.50
CA ASN A 50 21.67 4.24 -5.16
C ASN A 50 21.25 3.43 -3.93
N PHE A 51 21.41 4.03 -2.74
CA PHE A 51 21.15 3.36 -1.46
C PHE A 51 19.79 3.74 -0.85
N ASP A 52 18.76 2.95 -1.15
CA ASP A 52 17.45 3.07 -0.48
C ASP A 52 17.35 2.09 0.70
N ILE A 53 17.87 2.52 1.85
CA ILE A 53 17.83 1.76 3.10
C ILE A 53 16.43 1.60 3.64
N VAL A 54 15.55 2.60 3.49
CA VAL A 54 14.21 2.57 4.08
C VAL A 54 13.39 1.50 3.35
N SER A 55 13.41 1.45 2.02
CA SER A 55 12.79 0.37 1.25
C SER A 55 13.31 -1.00 1.64
N ARG A 56 14.63 -1.14 1.85
CA ARG A 56 15.23 -2.42 2.25
C ARG A 56 14.80 -2.80 3.66
N ALA A 57 14.87 -1.88 4.60
CA ALA A 57 14.44 -2.06 5.99
C ALA A 57 12.99 -2.50 6.06
N LEU A 58 12.10 -1.83 5.31
CA LEU A 58 10.69 -2.18 5.26
C LEU A 58 10.44 -3.59 4.76
N ARG A 59 11.35 -4.26 4.02
CA ARG A 59 11.18 -5.67 3.61
C ARG A 59 11.35 -6.66 4.76
N TYR A 60 11.99 -6.26 5.86
CA TYR A 60 12.21 -7.15 7.01
C TYR A 60 10.96 -7.20 7.90
N PRO A 61 10.45 -8.38 8.26
CA PRO A 61 9.35 -8.52 9.23
C PRO A 61 9.65 -7.89 10.59
N ILE A 62 10.93 -7.90 10.99
CA ILE A 62 11.41 -7.31 12.25
C ILE A 62 11.42 -5.78 12.25
N CYS A 63 11.17 -5.13 11.11
CA CYS A 63 11.13 -3.68 10.97
C CYS A 63 9.77 -3.14 11.44
N SER A 64 9.76 -2.67 12.70
CA SER A 64 8.66 -1.96 13.36
C SER A 64 9.00 -0.48 13.55
N GLN A 65 8.06 0.32 14.05
CA GLN A 65 8.27 1.75 14.32
C GLN A 65 9.52 2.03 15.19
N PRO A 66 9.72 1.37 16.35
CA PRO A 66 10.93 1.57 17.15
C PRO A 66 12.24 1.23 16.41
N VAL A 67 12.19 0.28 15.48
CA VAL A 67 13.35 -0.12 14.65
C VAL A 67 13.64 0.96 13.61
N LEU A 68 12.62 1.53 12.97
CA LEU A 68 12.79 2.65 12.05
C LEU A 68 13.33 3.90 12.77
N ASP A 69 12.79 4.24 13.94
CA ASP A 69 13.33 5.34 14.76
C ASP A 69 14.81 5.11 15.12
N ALA A 70 15.20 3.86 15.40
CA ALA A 70 16.59 3.50 15.63
C ALA A 70 17.44 3.57 14.35
N ILE A 71 16.90 3.21 13.18
CA ILE A 71 17.58 3.38 11.89
C ILE A 71 17.81 4.86 11.61
N CYS A 72 16.79 5.72 11.78
CA CYS A 72 16.90 7.17 11.57
C CYS A 72 17.99 7.80 12.44
N ARG A 73 18.11 7.37 13.70
CA ARG A 73 19.17 7.85 14.62
C ARG A 73 20.57 7.34 14.29
N GLN A 74 20.68 6.16 13.67
CA GLN A 74 21.97 5.49 13.46
C GLN A 74 22.53 5.69 12.05
N ALA A 75 21.67 5.80 11.04
CA ALA A 75 22.07 5.93 9.63
C ALA A 75 23.09 7.04 9.37
N PRO A 76 22.96 8.26 9.95
CA PRO A 76 23.96 9.32 9.76
C PRO A 76 25.37 8.95 10.23
N LYS A 77 25.49 8.08 11.25
CA LYS A 77 26.80 7.62 11.76
C LYS A 77 27.58 6.79 10.75
N TYR A 78 26.88 6.25 9.76
CA TYR A 78 27.44 5.45 8.67
C TYR A 78 27.49 6.25 7.34
N GLY A 79 27.27 7.57 7.37
CA GLY A 79 27.23 8.41 6.17
C GLY A 79 26.02 8.18 5.28
N ILE A 80 24.95 7.57 5.80
CA ILE A 80 23.74 7.23 5.05
C ILE A 80 22.74 8.38 5.14
N SER A 81 22.41 8.99 4.00
CA SER A 81 21.27 9.91 3.89
C SER A 81 19.97 9.13 3.65
N LEU A 82 18.94 9.43 4.44
CA LEU A 82 17.61 8.84 4.31
C LEU A 82 16.67 9.63 3.39
N GLN A 83 17.06 10.85 3.01
CA GLN A 83 16.24 11.78 2.23
C GLN A 83 16.38 11.61 0.71
N THR A 84 17.40 10.89 0.27
CA THR A 84 17.79 10.85 -1.14
C THR A 84 16.79 10.11 -2.03
N TYR A 85 16.13 9.07 -1.50
CA TYR A 85 15.25 8.21 -2.30
C TYR A 85 13.87 8.13 -1.68
N ARG A 86 12.85 8.17 -2.56
CA ARG A 86 11.48 7.90 -2.16
C ARG A 86 11.31 6.40 -1.86
N PRO A 87 10.97 6.00 -0.62
CA PRO A 87 10.85 4.59 -0.27
C PRO A 87 9.69 3.92 -1.01
N LYS A 88 9.86 2.64 -1.35
CA LYS A 88 8.85 1.78 -1.94
C LYS A 88 8.19 0.94 -0.86
N LEU A 89 6.85 0.91 -0.85
CA LEU A 89 6.11 0.06 0.08
C LEU A 89 6.21 -1.41 -0.34
N PRO A 90 6.70 -2.31 0.53
CA PRO A 90 6.83 -3.72 0.18
C PRO A 90 5.50 -4.47 0.31
N LYS A 91 5.29 -5.44 -0.57
CA LYS A 91 4.09 -6.28 -0.61
C LYS A 91 3.75 -6.96 0.72
N ARG A 92 4.75 -7.26 1.57
CA ARG A 92 4.55 -7.93 2.86
C ARG A 92 3.60 -7.20 3.80
N LEU A 93 3.57 -5.86 3.75
CA LEU A 93 2.73 -5.05 4.64
C LEU A 93 1.24 -5.31 4.37
N PHE A 94 0.92 -5.78 3.17
CA PHE A 94 -0.45 -6.02 2.70
C PHE A 94 -0.75 -7.50 2.52
N TYR A 95 0.17 -8.40 2.90
CA TYR A 95 0.02 -9.84 2.65
C TYR A 95 -1.11 -10.47 3.48
N ASN A 96 -1.29 -10.01 4.71
CA ASN A 96 -2.33 -10.51 5.62
C ASN A 96 -3.73 -9.93 5.34
N LEU A 97 -3.86 -9.04 4.35
CA LEU A 97 -5.14 -8.50 3.92
C LEU A 97 -5.92 -9.57 3.15
N ARG A 98 -6.89 -10.17 3.83
CA ARG A 98 -7.78 -11.21 3.31
C ARG A 98 -9.19 -10.65 3.10
N PRO A 99 -9.92 -11.14 2.08
CA PRO A 99 -11.33 -10.80 1.93
C PRO A 99 -12.12 -11.34 3.15
N PRO A 100 -13.20 -10.66 3.56
CA PRO A 100 -14.05 -11.15 4.63
C PRO A 100 -14.69 -12.49 4.24
N ALA A 101 -14.66 -13.47 5.15
CA ALA A 101 -15.21 -14.81 4.92
C ALA A 101 -16.74 -14.82 4.75
N SER A 102 -17.42 -13.80 5.27
CA SER A 102 -18.88 -13.61 5.18
C SER A 102 -19.23 -12.13 5.21
N ARG A 103 -20.46 -11.77 4.80
CA ARG A 103 -21.00 -10.40 4.96
C ARG A 103 -21.08 -9.96 6.42
N SER A 104 -21.13 -10.92 7.36
CA SER A 104 -21.14 -10.69 8.81
C SER A 104 -19.75 -10.63 9.45
N ALA A 105 -18.67 -10.84 8.68
CA ALA A 105 -17.32 -10.76 9.23
C ALA A 105 -17.04 -9.35 9.78
N PRO A 106 -16.25 -9.24 10.86
CA PRO A 106 -15.89 -7.94 11.42
C PRO A 106 -15.23 -7.07 10.35
N ARG A 107 -15.64 -5.80 10.32
CA ARG A 107 -15.10 -4.81 9.39
C ARG A 107 -13.73 -4.35 9.89
N TRP A 108 -12.83 -4.08 8.95
CA TRP A 108 -11.56 -3.45 9.26
C TRP A 108 -11.78 -2.03 9.79
N GLU A 109 -11.06 -1.69 10.85
CA GLU A 109 -11.10 -0.39 11.52
C GLU A 109 -9.76 0.35 11.39
N GLU A 110 -9.74 1.62 11.79
CA GLU A 110 -8.53 2.45 11.65
C GLU A 110 -7.32 1.95 12.46
N ARG A 111 -7.60 1.23 13.55
CA ARG A 111 -6.59 0.63 14.43
C ARG A 111 -5.97 -0.64 13.87
N ASP A 112 -6.56 -1.23 12.84
CA ASP A 112 -6.10 -2.50 12.31
C ASP A 112 -4.87 -2.34 11.41
N HIS A 113 -3.93 -3.28 11.54
CA HIS A 113 -2.76 -3.31 10.68
C HIS A 113 -3.14 -3.55 9.21
N PRO A 114 -2.45 -2.88 8.25
CA PRO A 114 -1.22 -2.11 8.42
C PRO A 114 -1.41 -0.61 8.69
N LEU A 115 -2.64 -0.10 8.86
CA LEU A 115 -2.91 1.34 8.77
C LEU A 115 -2.16 2.19 9.81
N PRO A 116 -2.11 1.86 11.12
CA PRO A 116 -1.36 2.66 12.09
C PRO A 116 0.13 2.79 11.74
N PHE A 117 0.73 1.70 11.24
CA PHE A 117 2.12 1.71 10.83
C PHE A 117 2.34 2.56 9.59
N LEU A 118 1.42 2.53 8.62
CA LEU A 118 1.48 3.40 7.46
C LEU A 118 1.32 4.87 7.85
N ARG A 119 0.39 5.22 8.75
CA ARG A 119 0.25 6.60 9.24
C ARG A 119 1.58 7.12 9.82
N TYR A 120 2.26 6.30 10.63
CA TYR A 120 3.60 6.62 11.13
C TYR A 120 4.63 6.84 10.00
N LEU A 121 4.65 5.98 8.97
CA LEU A 121 5.58 6.12 7.84
C LEU A 121 5.37 7.43 7.07
N TYR A 122 4.12 7.84 6.87
CA TYR A 122 3.78 9.06 6.12
C TYR A 122 3.89 10.33 6.99
N SER A 123 3.82 10.23 8.32
CA SER A 123 4.03 11.38 9.22
C SER A 123 5.51 11.65 9.53
N SER A 124 6.40 10.72 9.22
CA SER A 124 7.83 10.86 9.51
C SER A 124 8.50 11.89 8.62
N SER A 125 9.22 12.85 9.20
CA SER A 125 10.06 13.80 8.47
C SER A 125 11.47 13.29 8.21
N SER A 126 11.83 12.10 8.72
CA SER A 126 13.20 11.57 8.62
C SER A 126 13.55 11.00 7.25
N PHE A 127 12.54 10.71 6.42
CA PHE A 127 12.68 10.22 5.06
C PHE A 127 11.46 10.66 4.23
N PRO A 128 11.53 10.62 2.88
CA PRO A 128 10.42 11.05 2.04
C PRO A 128 9.22 10.12 2.19
N ALA A 129 8.01 10.65 2.03
CA ALA A 129 6.79 9.86 2.05
C ALA A 129 6.86 8.69 1.05
N PRO A 130 6.62 7.44 1.48
CA PRO A 130 6.71 6.29 0.59
C PRO A 130 5.79 6.43 -0.63
N ASP A 131 6.18 5.80 -1.73
CA ASP A 131 5.33 5.72 -2.91
C ASP A 131 4.15 4.76 -2.66
N PRO A 132 2.90 5.26 -2.60
CA PRO A 132 1.72 4.43 -2.37
C PRO A 132 1.37 3.54 -3.58
N SER A 133 1.89 3.87 -4.77
CA SER A 133 1.64 3.15 -6.03
C SER A 133 2.71 2.10 -6.33
N SER A 134 3.61 1.84 -5.39
CA SER A 134 4.66 0.83 -5.52
C SER A 134 4.13 -0.56 -5.89
N HIS A 135 4.91 -1.29 -6.69
CA HIS A 135 4.53 -2.59 -7.25
C HIS A 135 3.22 -2.56 -8.05
N ASP A 136 3.06 -1.56 -8.92
CA ASP A 136 1.89 -1.37 -9.78
C ASP A 136 0.59 -1.29 -8.98
N GLY A 137 0.57 -0.50 -7.89
CA GLY A 137 -0.62 -0.29 -7.08
C GLY A 137 -1.07 -1.52 -6.30
N TYR A 138 -0.14 -2.41 -5.93
CA TYR A 138 -0.44 -3.63 -5.18
C TYR A 138 -1.14 -3.33 -3.84
N ALA A 139 -0.68 -2.29 -3.13
CA ALA A 139 -1.26 -1.86 -1.85
C ALA A 139 -2.75 -1.55 -1.98
N LEU A 140 -3.11 -0.68 -2.93
CA LEU A 140 -4.49 -0.28 -3.20
C LEU A 140 -5.34 -1.48 -3.63
N THR A 141 -4.83 -2.31 -4.54
CA THR A 141 -5.55 -3.50 -5.01
C THR A 141 -5.84 -4.48 -3.86
N LYS A 142 -4.89 -4.69 -2.95
CA LYS A 142 -5.07 -5.57 -1.78
C LYS A 142 -6.02 -4.98 -0.74
N ALA A 143 -5.96 -3.67 -0.49
CA ALA A 143 -6.88 -2.98 0.42
C ALA A 143 -8.34 -3.10 -0.08
N VAL A 144 -8.55 -2.88 -1.38
CA VAL A 144 -9.87 -3.06 -2.03
C VAL A 144 -10.35 -4.50 -1.91
N HIS A 145 -9.50 -5.48 -2.24
CA HIS A 145 -9.84 -6.90 -2.13
C HIS A 145 -10.23 -7.31 -0.70
N ALA A 146 -9.62 -6.71 0.32
CA ALA A 146 -9.94 -6.95 1.72
C ALA A 146 -11.16 -6.17 2.25
N ARG A 147 -11.75 -5.27 1.44
CA ARG A 147 -12.80 -4.32 1.87
C ARG A 147 -12.35 -3.44 3.05
N PHE A 148 -11.07 -3.10 3.10
CA PHE A 148 -10.52 -2.24 4.15
C PHE A 148 -10.70 -0.77 3.74
N THR A 149 -11.91 -0.25 3.88
CA THR A 149 -12.29 1.11 3.43
C THR A 149 -11.38 2.20 4.00
N PRO A 150 -11.11 2.28 5.33
CA PRO A 150 -10.18 3.29 5.85
C PRO A 150 -8.78 3.27 5.23
N LEU A 151 -8.28 2.08 4.87
CA LEU A 151 -6.99 1.94 4.21
C LEU A 151 -7.04 2.39 2.76
N VAL A 152 -8.13 2.15 2.04
CA VAL A 152 -8.33 2.63 0.67
C VAL A 152 -8.36 4.15 0.64
N GLU A 153 -9.16 4.77 1.52
CA GLU A 153 -9.24 6.23 1.67
C GLU A 153 -7.86 6.82 1.95
N PHE A 154 -7.16 6.29 2.96
CA PHE A 154 -5.80 6.74 3.30
C PHE A 154 -4.85 6.63 2.11
N LEU A 155 -4.83 5.51 1.39
CA LEU A 155 -3.94 5.35 0.24
C LEU A 155 -4.25 6.35 -0.87
N LEU A 156 -5.53 6.61 -1.17
CA LEU A 156 -5.96 7.60 -2.15
C LEU A 156 -5.61 9.03 -1.72
N GLU A 157 -5.72 9.35 -0.42
CA GLU A 157 -5.28 10.63 0.16
C GLU A 157 -3.76 10.82 0.01
N GLN A 158 -2.97 9.76 0.19
CA GLN A 158 -1.52 9.80 -0.03
C GLN A 158 -1.11 9.79 -1.52
N GLY A 159 -2.09 9.80 -2.45
CA GLY A 159 -1.84 9.87 -3.89
C GLY A 159 -1.68 8.51 -4.59
N ALA A 160 -2.21 7.42 -4.03
CA ALA A 160 -2.31 6.15 -4.74
C ALA A 160 -3.12 6.31 -6.02
N SER A 161 -2.57 5.86 -7.15
CA SER A 161 -3.29 5.93 -8.42
C SER A 161 -4.15 4.68 -8.62
N PRO A 162 -5.49 4.82 -8.79
CA PRO A 162 -6.34 3.70 -9.16
C PRO A 162 -6.08 3.20 -10.59
N ARG A 163 -5.30 3.93 -11.40
CA ARG A 163 -4.94 3.56 -12.79
C ARG A 163 -3.87 2.47 -12.87
N CYS A 164 -3.17 2.21 -11.78
CA CYS A 164 -2.12 1.19 -11.75
C CYS A 164 -2.63 -0.17 -12.25
N LYS A 165 -1.78 -0.84 -13.04
CA LYS A 165 -2.09 -2.13 -13.66
C LYS A 165 -3.45 -2.12 -14.39
N ASN A 166 -3.65 -1.13 -15.25
CA ASN A 166 -4.86 -0.94 -16.07
C ASN A 166 -6.15 -0.90 -15.25
N GLY A 167 -6.13 -0.23 -14.10
CA GLY A 167 -7.34 -0.11 -13.27
C GLY A 167 -7.69 -1.37 -12.48
N LEU A 168 -6.74 -2.27 -12.20
CA LEU A 168 -7.02 -3.55 -11.55
C LEU A 168 -7.81 -3.41 -10.24
N ALA A 169 -7.51 -2.39 -9.43
CA ALA A 169 -8.25 -2.12 -8.19
C ALA A 169 -9.75 -1.88 -8.46
N VAL A 170 -10.08 -1.14 -9.53
CA VAL A 170 -11.46 -0.88 -9.95
C VAL A 170 -12.13 -2.18 -10.40
N PHE A 171 -11.47 -2.99 -11.23
CA PHE A 171 -11.99 -4.30 -11.64
C PHE A 171 -12.23 -5.26 -10.48
N VAL A 172 -11.39 -5.21 -9.43
CA VAL A 172 -11.62 -5.97 -8.21
C VAL A 172 -12.88 -5.47 -7.50
N ALA A 173 -13.06 -4.16 -7.35
CA ALA A 173 -14.26 -3.58 -6.73
C ALA A 173 -15.55 -3.92 -7.49
N ILE A 174 -15.51 -3.87 -8.83
CA ILE A 174 -16.64 -4.25 -9.70
C ILE A 174 -17.03 -5.72 -9.49
N ARG A 175 -16.05 -6.64 -9.52
CA ARG A 175 -16.30 -8.07 -9.29
C ARG A 175 -16.82 -8.38 -7.89
N MET A 176 -16.53 -7.52 -6.92
CA MET A 176 -17.05 -7.63 -5.56
C MET A 176 -18.47 -7.06 -5.40
N ASN A 177 -19.05 -6.50 -6.47
CA ASN A 177 -20.33 -5.79 -6.51
C ASN A 177 -20.45 -4.76 -5.38
N ASN A 178 -19.43 -3.90 -5.26
CA ASN A 178 -19.40 -2.84 -4.25
C ASN A 178 -19.34 -1.47 -4.92
N ILE A 179 -20.51 -0.90 -5.19
CA ILE A 179 -20.63 0.40 -5.85
C ILE A 179 -19.94 1.53 -5.07
N ALA A 180 -20.04 1.55 -3.74
CA ALA A 180 -19.40 2.57 -2.91
C ALA A 180 -17.87 2.56 -3.09
N MET A 181 -17.27 1.37 -3.17
CA MET A 181 -15.84 1.21 -3.43
C MET A 181 -15.47 1.61 -4.87
N VAL A 182 -16.32 1.31 -5.87
CA VAL A 182 -16.10 1.76 -7.25
C VAL A 182 -16.14 3.27 -7.35
N LYS A 183 -17.18 3.92 -6.78
CA LYS A 183 -17.30 5.39 -6.73
C LYS A 183 -16.08 6.01 -6.05
N MET A 184 -15.65 5.48 -4.90
CA MET A 184 -14.45 5.94 -4.19
C MET A 184 -13.17 5.87 -5.05
N LEU A 185 -13.00 4.81 -5.85
CA LEU A 185 -11.81 4.68 -6.71
C LEU A 185 -11.88 5.54 -7.97
N VAL A 186 -13.09 5.80 -8.50
CA VAL A 186 -13.29 6.49 -9.77
C VAL A 186 -13.43 7.99 -9.60
N GLU A 187 -14.31 8.42 -8.71
CA GLU A 187 -14.60 9.84 -8.48
C GLU A 187 -13.42 10.49 -7.74
N ARG A 188 -13.31 11.82 -7.76
CA ARG A 188 -12.43 12.57 -6.85
C ARG A 188 -13.25 13.16 -5.73
N ASP A 189 -12.90 12.85 -4.49
CA ASP A 189 -13.48 13.55 -3.35
C ASP A 189 -12.98 15.00 -3.37
N GLY A 190 -13.89 15.97 -3.39
CA GLY A 190 -13.57 17.40 -3.34
C GLY A 190 -12.86 17.87 -2.06
N ARG A 191 -12.44 16.93 -1.19
CA ARG A 191 -11.60 17.15 -0.01
C ARG A 191 -10.10 17.12 -0.32
N GLN A 192 -9.69 16.69 -1.52
CA GLN A 192 -8.27 16.54 -1.91
C GLN A 192 -7.59 17.86 -2.35
N GLY A 193 -7.85 18.95 -1.64
CA GLY A 193 -7.18 20.23 -1.85
C GLY A 193 -6.62 20.75 -0.53
N ILE A 194 -5.33 20.53 -0.28
CA ILE A 194 -4.57 21.39 0.63
C ILE A 194 -4.35 22.69 -0.12
N GLU A 195 -5.24 23.65 0.13
CA GLU A 195 -5.08 25.13 0.08
C GLU A 195 -6.51 25.72 0.20
N PRO A 196 -6.86 26.48 1.25
CA PRO A 196 -8.16 27.15 1.34
C PRO A 196 -8.12 28.43 0.50
N LEU A 197 -8.12 28.30 -0.82
CA LEU A 197 -8.27 29.45 -1.72
C LEU A 197 -9.74 29.63 -2.10
N LYS A 198 -10.39 30.52 -1.35
CA LYS A 198 -11.56 31.35 -1.67
C LYS A 198 -12.78 30.63 -2.28
N ALA A 199 -13.93 30.84 -1.63
CA ALA A 199 -15.26 30.44 -2.09
C ALA A 199 -15.52 30.87 -3.54
N GLY A 200 -15.25 29.96 -4.47
CA GLY A 200 -15.53 30.06 -5.90
C GLY A 200 -16.14 28.74 -6.37
N LYS A 201 -17.11 28.82 -7.28
CA LYS A 201 -17.90 27.70 -7.82
C LYS A 201 -17.11 26.38 -7.86
N LYS A 202 -17.60 25.34 -7.17
CA LYS A 202 -17.03 23.98 -7.18
C LYS A 202 -16.85 23.52 -8.64
N ARG A 203 -15.65 23.70 -9.19
CA ARG A 203 -15.28 23.12 -10.48
C ARG A 203 -15.29 21.61 -10.27
N LYS A 204 -16.11 20.88 -11.02
CA LYS A 204 -16.19 19.42 -10.96
C LYS A 204 -14.78 18.89 -11.30
N LEU A 205 -14.04 18.43 -10.29
CA LEU A 205 -12.74 17.82 -10.53
C LEU A 205 -12.96 16.58 -11.39
N GLU A 206 -12.13 16.40 -12.42
CA GLU A 206 -12.18 15.21 -13.26
C GLU A 206 -11.95 13.94 -12.43
N ASP A 207 -12.56 12.84 -12.87
CA ASP A 207 -12.44 11.54 -12.22
C ASP A 207 -10.97 11.07 -12.11
N ARG A 208 -10.65 10.31 -11.05
CA ARG A 208 -9.34 9.69 -10.84
C ARG A 208 -8.98 8.75 -11.99
N ILE A 209 -9.97 8.10 -12.59
CA ILE A 209 -9.82 7.21 -13.76
C ILE A 209 -11.00 7.39 -14.70
N GLN A 210 -10.74 7.38 -16.01
CA GLN A 210 -11.82 7.41 -17.00
C GLN A 210 -12.49 6.03 -17.06
N VAL A 211 -13.82 6.05 -17.08
CA VAL A 211 -14.63 4.84 -17.22
C VAL A 211 -14.48 4.28 -18.64
N THR A 212 -14.21 2.98 -18.75
CA THR A 212 -14.01 2.29 -20.03
C THR A 212 -15.11 1.26 -20.29
N SER A 213 -15.34 0.92 -21.56
CA SER A 213 -16.28 -0.14 -21.96
C SER A 213 -15.89 -1.51 -21.39
N GLU A 214 -14.61 -1.73 -21.11
CA GLU A 214 -14.10 -2.93 -20.42
C GLU A 214 -14.62 -3.03 -18.98
N MET A 215 -14.68 -1.91 -18.24
CA MET A 215 -15.23 -1.87 -16.89
C MET A 215 -16.71 -2.22 -16.90
N LEU A 216 -17.46 -1.66 -17.86
CA LEU A 216 -18.88 -1.98 -18.04
C LEU A 216 -19.07 -3.46 -18.39
N ARG A 217 -18.27 -4.00 -19.31
CA ARG A 217 -18.31 -5.44 -19.65
C ARG A 217 -18.02 -6.32 -18.44
N ALA A 218 -17.06 -5.94 -17.60
CA ALA A 218 -16.76 -6.66 -16.35
C ALA A 218 -17.91 -6.58 -15.34
N ALA A 219 -18.61 -5.44 -15.26
CA ALA A 219 -19.77 -5.26 -14.40
C ALA A 219 -20.94 -6.16 -14.84
N VAL A 220 -21.22 -6.21 -16.15
CA VAL A 220 -22.24 -7.12 -16.73
C VAL A 220 -21.90 -8.58 -16.46
N LYS A 221 -20.66 -9.00 -16.71
CA LYS A 221 -20.20 -10.37 -16.41
C LYS A 221 -20.28 -10.74 -14.93
N SER A 222 -20.19 -9.76 -14.03
CA SER A 222 -20.27 -9.96 -12.58
C SER A 222 -21.69 -9.78 -12.04
N HIS A 223 -22.69 -9.54 -12.91
CA HIS A 223 -24.07 -9.23 -12.56
C HIS A 223 -24.23 -8.08 -11.54
N ALA A 224 -23.33 -7.10 -11.59
CA ALA A 224 -23.29 -5.97 -10.68
C ALA A 224 -24.24 -4.85 -11.13
N LYS A 225 -25.56 -5.06 -10.96
CA LYS A 225 -26.61 -4.14 -11.46
C LYS A 225 -26.39 -2.68 -11.08
N GLU A 226 -26.20 -2.39 -9.79
CA GLU A 226 -25.95 -1.03 -9.30
C GLU A 226 -24.72 -0.37 -9.94
N VAL A 227 -23.70 -1.16 -10.29
CA VAL A 227 -22.52 -0.67 -10.98
C VAL A 227 -22.79 -0.43 -12.46
N ILE A 228 -23.57 -1.29 -13.12
CA ILE A 228 -23.96 -1.13 -14.52
C ILE A 228 -24.79 0.15 -14.69
N ASP A 229 -25.83 0.31 -13.87
CA ASP A 229 -26.72 1.46 -13.90
C ASP A 229 -25.92 2.74 -13.68
N TRP A 230 -25.02 2.74 -12.69
CA TRP A 230 -24.11 3.86 -12.44
C TRP A 230 -23.19 4.19 -13.63
N LEU A 231 -22.59 3.18 -14.26
CA LEU A 231 -21.68 3.38 -15.39
C LEU A 231 -22.42 3.93 -16.62
N MET A 232 -23.65 3.47 -16.87
CA MET A 232 -24.45 3.88 -18.03
C MET A 232 -25.14 5.23 -17.81
N GLU A 233 -25.79 5.43 -16.66
CA GLU A 233 -26.62 6.61 -16.39
C GLU A 233 -25.80 7.79 -15.87
N GLU A 234 -24.96 7.59 -14.84
CA GLU A 234 -24.21 8.69 -14.23
C GLU A 234 -22.93 9.03 -15.01
N LYS A 235 -22.25 8.02 -15.56
CA LYS A 235 -20.96 8.19 -16.27
C LYS A 235 -21.08 8.19 -17.79
N GLY A 236 -22.25 7.86 -18.35
CA GLY A 236 -22.50 7.89 -19.79
C GLY A 236 -21.66 6.90 -20.60
N CYS A 237 -21.25 5.77 -20.00
CA CYS A 237 -20.43 4.78 -20.70
C CYS A 237 -21.26 4.05 -21.76
N VAL A 238 -20.85 4.16 -23.03
CA VAL A 238 -21.53 3.50 -24.15
C VAL A 238 -21.21 1.99 -24.13
N PRO A 239 -22.23 1.11 -24.12
CA PRO A 239 -22.02 -0.32 -24.20
C PRO A 239 -21.43 -0.74 -25.55
N ASP A 240 -20.44 -1.61 -25.52
CA ASP A 240 -19.91 -2.29 -26.70
C ASP A 240 -20.88 -3.39 -27.18
N MET A 241 -20.79 -3.81 -28.45
CA MET A 241 -21.66 -4.84 -29.04
C MET A 241 -21.68 -6.13 -28.22
N GLN A 242 -20.51 -6.55 -27.70
CA GLN A 242 -20.41 -7.72 -26.83
C GLN A 242 -21.14 -7.53 -25.49
N THR A 243 -21.14 -6.32 -24.95
CA THR A 243 -21.82 -5.98 -23.70
C THR A 243 -23.33 -5.98 -23.89
N LEU A 244 -23.81 -5.46 -25.03
CA LEU A 244 -25.24 -5.51 -25.40
C LEU A 244 -25.75 -6.95 -25.50
N LEU A 245 -25.00 -7.85 -26.13
CA LEU A 245 -25.36 -9.28 -26.21
C LEU A 245 -25.42 -9.97 -24.84
N LEU A 246 -24.69 -9.48 -23.86
CA LEU A 246 -24.72 -10.00 -22.48
C LEU A 246 -25.85 -9.40 -21.64
N LEU A 247 -26.36 -8.21 -22.01
CA LEU A 247 -27.49 -7.56 -21.35
C LEU A 247 -28.84 -8.09 -21.83
N THR A 248 -28.90 -8.62 -23.06
CA THR A 248 -30.13 -9.19 -23.65
C THR A 248 -30.37 -10.67 -23.30
N ARG A 249 -29.46 -11.29 -22.55
CA ARG A 249 -29.57 -12.67 -22.04
C ARG A 249 -29.95 -12.68 -20.57
#